data_AF-A4F839-F1
#
_entry.id   AF-A4F839-F1
#
_cell.length_a   1.000
_cell.length_b   1.000
_cell.length_c   1.000
_cell.angle_alpha   90.00
_cell.angle_beta   90.00
_cell.angle_gamma   90.00
#
_symmetry.space_group_name_H-M   'P 1'
#
loop_
_entity.id
_entity.type
_entity.pdbx_description
1 polymer ?
#
loop_
_entity_poly.entity_id
_entity_poly.type
_entity_poly.pdbx_seq_one_letter_code
_entity_poly.pdbx_strand_id
1 'polypeptide(L)'
;MRASGATTLVDIRLNNVSQLAGFAKRDDLRYFLGELCGMSYTHRPDLAPTQPMLDDYKKQRTGWAMYENRFLELMEQRRIEDAVPREQFGNAVLLCSEDKPHHCHRRLVAEYLAQHWDNVAIEHLT
;
A
#
# COMPACT_ATOMS: atom_id res chain seq x y z
N MET A 1 7.50 6.40 -11.69
CA MET A 1 6.48 7.33 -11.11
C MET A 1 6.08 8.43 -12.10
N ARG A 2 6.95 9.37 -12.51
CA ARG A 2 6.54 10.40 -13.50
C ARG A 2 5.96 9.84 -14.81
N ALA A 3 6.58 8.78 -15.33
CA ALA A 3 6.14 8.15 -16.58
C ALA A 3 4.80 7.39 -16.46
N SER A 4 4.35 7.04 -15.25
CA SER A 4 3.08 6.34 -15.06
C SER A 4 1.87 7.28 -15.08
N GLY A 5 2.09 8.60 -15.12
CA GLY A 5 1.02 9.60 -15.08
C GLY A 5 0.27 9.68 -13.74
N ALA A 6 0.69 8.94 -12.71
CA ALA A 6 0.01 8.88 -11.42
C ALA A 6 0.02 10.25 -10.71
N THR A 7 -1.11 10.60 -10.10
CA THR A 7 -1.31 11.90 -9.44
C THR A 7 -1.28 11.83 -7.93
N THR A 8 -1.35 10.63 -7.34
CA THR A 8 -1.36 10.43 -5.88
C THR A 8 -0.53 9.23 -5.48
N LEU A 9 0.23 9.35 -4.39
CA LEU A 9 0.86 8.23 -3.70
C LEU A 9 0.10 7.95 -2.40
N VAL A 10 -0.43 6.73 -2.29
CA VAL A 10 -1.06 6.19 -1.09
C VAL A 10 -0.04 5.31 -0.38
N ASP A 11 0.50 5.82 0.72
CA ASP A 11 1.39 5.07 1.60
C ASP A 11 0.57 4.15 2.50
N ILE A 12 0.75 2.85 2.34
CA ILE A 12 0.02 1.82 3.12
C ILE A 12 0.95 1.12 4.11
N ARG A 13 2.13 1.70 4.40
CA ARG A 13 3.05 1.13 5.38
C ARG A 13 2.49 1.34 6.79
N LEU A 14 2.57 0.31 7.62
CA LEU A 14 2.23 0.43 9.04
C LEU A 14 3.13 1.45 9.75
N ASN A 15 4.44 1.39 9.47
CA ASN A 15 5.46 2.27 10.02
C ASN A 15 6.15 3.02 8.89
N ASN A 16 6.02 4.36 8.83
CA ASN A 16 6.59 5.21 7.77
C ASN A 16 7.59 6.28 8.26
N VAL A 17 7.93 6.26 9.56
CA VAL A 17 8.80 7.25 10.21
C VAL A 17 10.28 6.88 10.17
N SER A 18 10.61 5.59 10.07
CA SER A 18 11.99 5.12 9.94
C SER A 18 12.43 5.16 8.48
N GLN A 19 13.69 5.54 8.24
CA GLN A 19 14.34 5.39 6.94
C GLN A 19 14.22 3.92 6.50
N LEU A 20 13.50 3.67 5.40
CA LEU A 20 13.63 2.38 4.71
C LEU A 20 14.94 2.44 3.92
N ALA A 21 15.60 1.30 3.73
CA ALA A 21 16.75 1.17 2.84
C ALA A 21 16.47 1.89 1.50
N GLY A 22 17.11 3.04 1.29
CA GLY A 22 17.00 3.85 0.07
C GLY A 22 15.81 4.80 -0.06
N PHE A 23 14.88 4.88 0.91
CA PHE A 23 13.72 5.78 0.83
C PHE A 23 13.79 6.94 1.83
N ALA A 24 13.32 8.11 1.38
CA ALA A 24 13.24 9.32 2.17
C ALA A 24 12.23 9.17 3.33
N LYS A 25 12.41 9.91 4.44
CA LYS A 25 11.44 9.91 5.55
C LYS A 25 10.08 10.37 5.04
N ARG A 26 8.97 10.06 5.74
CA ARG A 26 7.61 10.49 5.37
C ARG A 26 7.55 11.93 4.87
N ASP A 27 8.18 12.84 5.60
CA ASP A 27 8.13 14.27 5.33
C ASP A 27 8.96 14.63 4.08
N ASP A 28 10.12 14.02 3.89
CA ASP A 28 10.94 14.16 2.69
C ASP A 28 10.21 13.58 1.46
N LEU A 29 9.57 12.41 1.60
CA LEU A 29 8.82 11.77 0.53
C LEU A 29 7.64 12.65 0.09
N ARG A 30 6.86 13.17 1.04
CA ARG A 30 5.78 14.12 0.76
C ARG A 30 6.31 15.35 0.03
N TYR A 31 7.42 15.92 0.50
CA TYR A 31 8.04 17.10 -0.12
C TYR A 31 8.47 16.81 -1.56
N PHE A 32 9.26 15.75 -1.81
CA PHE A 32 9.73 15.41 -3.14
C PHE A 32 8.61 15.01 -4.10
N LEU A 33 7.55 14.35 -3.62
CA LEU A 33 6.38 14.05 -4.46
C LEU A 33 5.69 15.32 -4.95
N GLY A 34 5.52 16.31 -4.06
CA GLY A 34 4.97 17.62 -4.43
C GLY A 34 5.89 18.36 -5.40
N GLU A 35 7.13 18.61 -4.98
CA GLU A 35 8.09 19.44 -5.71
C GLU A 35 8.54 18.83 -7.03
N LEU A 36 8.80 17.52 -7.04
CA LEU A 36 9.37 16.84 -8.21
C LEU A 36 8.32 16.09 -9.02
N CYS A 37 7.20 15.63 -8.46
CA CYS A 37 6.25 14.83 -9.23
C CYS A 37 4.89 15.52 -9.42
N GLY A 38 4.61 16.63 -8.74
CA GLY A 38 3.27 17.22 -8.70
C GLY A 38 2.22 16.27 -8.12
N MET A 39 2.63 15.32 -7.27
CA MET A 39 1.79 14.26 -6.74
C MET A 39 1.32 14.57 -5.34
N SER A 40 0.06 14.25 -5.05
CA SER A 40 -0.47 14.26 -3.69
C SER A 40 0.06 13.07 -2.89
N TYR A 41 0.12 13.22 -1.56
CA TYR A 41 0.52 12.15 -0.64
C TYR A 41 -0.52 11.95 0.45
N THR A 42 -0.93 10.70 0.66
CA THR A 42 -1.78 10.28 1.77
C THR A 42 -1.22 9.03 2.44
N HIS A 43 -1.41 8.91 3.75
CA HIS A 43 -0.99 7.75 4.54
C HIS A 43 -2.22 7.02 5.09
N ARG A 44 -2.33 5.73 4.79
CA ARG A 44 -3.49 4.87 5.09
C ARG A 44 -3.05 3.60 5.84
N PRO A 45 -2.74 3.70 7.15
CA PRO A 45 -2.36 2.54 7.97
C PRO A 45 -3.52 1.54 8.18
N ASP A 46 -4.75 1.95 7.90
CA ASP A 46 -5.92 1.08 7.81
C ASP A 46 -5.86 0.09 6.63
N LEU A 47 -4.94 0.28 5.68
CA LEU A 47 -4.61 -0.66 4.61
C LEU A 47 -3.31 -1.44 4.88
N ALA A 48 -2.70 -1.23 6.06
CA ALA A 48 -1.48 -1.90 6.46
C ALA A 48 -1.77 -3.19 7.25
N PRO A 49 -0.86 -4.18 7.24
CA PRO A 49 -0.94 -5.31 8.17
C PRO A 49 -0.82 -4.83 9.62
N THR A 50 -1.30 -5.63 10.56
CA THR A 50 -1.08 -5.33 11.98
C THR A 50 0.36 -5.65 12.40
N GLN A 51 0.85 -5.03 13.48
CA GLN A 51 2.18 -5.32 14.02
C GLN A 51 2.37 -6.81 14.37
N PRO A 52 1.39 -7.51 15.02
CA PRO A 52 1.50 -8.94 15.26
C PRO A 52 1.66 -9.78 13.99
N MET A 53 0.96 -9.45 12.90
CA MET A 53 1.11 -10.18 11.64
C MET A 53 2.52 -10.01 11.05
N LEU A 54 3.07 -8.79 11.11
CA LEU A 54 4.44 -8.52 10.68
C LEU A 54 5.45 -9.28 11.53
N ASP A 55 5.26 -9.31 12.84
CA ASP A 55 6.15 -10.01 13.77
C ASP A 55 6.13 -11.52 13.55
N ASP A 56 4.95 -12.10 13.35
CA ASP A 56 4.76 -13.52 13.05
C ASP A 56 5.41 -13.92 11.72
N TYR A 57 5.24 -13.10 10.68
CA TYR A 57 5.86 -13.33 9.38
C TYR A 57 7.39 -13.20 9.45
N LYS A 58 7.92 -12.16 10.10
CA LYS A 58 9.38 -11.95 10.27
C LYS A 58 10.05 -13.05 11.08
N LYS A 59 9.36 -13.58 12.10
CA LYS A 59 9.85 -14.70 12.91
C LYS A 59 9.69 -16.05 12.23
N GLN A 60 9.30 -16.08 10.95
CA GLN A 60 9.02 -17.28 10.16
C GLN A 60 8.03 -18.24 10.83
N ARG A 61 7.15 -17.70 11.69
CA ARG A 61 6.11 -18.50 12.36
C ARG A 61 4.98 -18.86 11.40
N THR A 62 4.90 -18.15 10.28
CA THR A 62 3.80 -18.23 9.32
C THR A 62 4.36 -18.12 7.90
N GLY A 63 3.97 -19.04 7.01
CA GLY A 63 4.26 -18.91 5.58
C GLY A 63 3.44 -17.80 4.91
N TRP A 64 3.85 -17.40 3.69
CA TRP A 64 3.17 -16.35 2.91
C TRP A 64 1.66 -16.61 2.74
N ALA A 65 1.26 -17.84 2.39
CA ALA A 65 -0.15 -18.17 2.21
C ALA A 65 -1.01 -17.90 3.46
N MET A 66 -0.47 -18.17 4.66
CA MET A 66 -1.20 -17.88 5.89
C MET A 66 -1.23 -16.38 6.21
N TYR A 67 -0.16 -15.66 5.88
CA TYR A 67 -0.14 -14.20 5.98
C TYR A 67 -1.18 -13.57 5.04
N GLU A 68 -1.24 -14.02 3.78
CA GLU A 68 -2.17 -13.56 2.76
C GLU A 68 -3.63 -13.74 3.20
N ASN A 69 -3.99 -14.95 3.67
CA ASN A 69 -5.35 -15.22 4.17
C ASN A 69 -5.73 -14.29 5.34
N ARG A 70 -4.86 -14.20 6.37
CA ARG A 70 -5.11 -13.32 7.53
C ARG A 70 -5.20 -11.84 7.13
N PHE A 71 -4.43 -11.44 6.13
CA PHE A 71 -4.43 -10.06 5.63
C PHE A 71 -5.73 -9.74 4.89
N LEU A 72 -6.21 -10.63 4.03
CA LEU A 72 -7.49 -10.44 3.34
C LEU A 72 -8.67 -10.45 4.32
N GLU A 73 -8.67 -11.35 5.31
CA GLU A 73 -9.66 -11.33 6.41
C GLU A 73 -9.66 -9.99 7.15
N LEU A 74 -8.49 -9.42 7.40
CA LEU A 74 -8.37 -8.10 8.03
C LEU A 74 -8.93 -6.98 7.14
N MET A 75 -8.70 -7.03 5.82
CA MET A 75 -9.24 -6.03 4.89
C MET A 75 -10.77 -6.10 4.84
N GLU A 76 -11.33 -7.31 4.82
CA GLU A 76 -12.78 -7.54 4.90
C GLU A 76 -13.36 -7.04 6.22
N GLN A 77 -12.74 -7.38 7.35
CA GLN A 77 -13.17 -6.88 8.67
C GLN A 77 -13.16 -5.36 8.77
N ARG A 78 -12.20 -4.70 8.11
CA ARG A 78 -12.10 -3.24 8.03
C ARG A 78 -13.06 -2.62 7.02
N ARG A 79 -13.71 -3.44 6.17
CA ARG A 79 -14.58 -3.02 5.08
C ARG A 79 -13.93 -1.93 4.23
N ILE A 80 -12.70 -2.18 3.79
CA ILE A 80 -11.88 -1.16 3.14
C ILE A 80 -12.54 -0.64 1.85
N GLU A 81 -13.39 -1.44 1.22
CA GLU A 81 -14.20 -1.07 0.06
C GLU A 81 -15.15 0.10 0.33
N ASP A 82 -15.59 0.26 1.58
CA ASP A 82 -16.48 1.34 2.04
C ASP A 82 -15.72 2.40 2.85
N ALA A 83 -14.69 2.00 3.60
CA ALA A 83 -13.95 2.86 4.52
C ALA A 83 -12.97 3.81 3.82
N VAL A 84 -12.56 3.50 2.59
CA VAL A 84 -11.62 4.35 1.84
C VAL A 84 -12.36 5.14 0.75
N PRO A 85 -12.16 6.48 0.65
CA PRO A 85 -12.78 7.25 -0.43
C PRO A 85 -12.17 6.86 -1.78
N ARG A 86 -13.00 6.42 -2.72
CA ARG A 86 -12.57 6.01 -4.07
C ARG A 86 -11.75 7.09 -4.79
N GLU A 87 -12.06 8.35 -4.53
CA GLU A 87 -11.39 9.51 -5.13
C GLU A 87 -9.90 9.57 -4.77
N GLN A 88 -9.49 9.01 -3.61
CA GLN A 88 -8.08 8.94 -3.22
C GLN A 88 -7.28 7.91 -4.03
N PHE A 89 -7.98 7.00 -4.73
CA PHE A 89 -7.38 5.92 -5.53
C PHE A 89 -7.51 6.19 -7.03
N GLY A 90 -8.13 7.30 -7.44
CA GLY A 90 -8.16 7.76 -8.81
C GLY A 90 -6.73 8.08 -9.30
N ASN A 91 -6.22 7.27 -10.21
CA ASN A 91 -4.86 7.42 -10.77
C ASN A 91 -3.76 7.46 -9.68
N ALA A 92 -3.85 6.56 -8.71
CA ALA A 92 -2.96 6.48 -7.57
C ALA A 92 -1.96 5.31 -7.65
N VAL A 93 -0.83 5.45 -6.96
CA VAL A 93 0.15 4.38 -6.73
C VAL A 93 0.20 4.02 -5.25
N LEU A 94 0.29 2.72 -4.97
CA LEU A 94 0.40 2.20 -3.60
C LEU A 94 1.87 1.98 -3.22
N LEU A 95 2.27 2.47 -2.04
CA LEU A 95 3.61 2.26 -1.49
C LEU A 95 3.55 1.29 -0.28
N CYS A 96 4.24 0.15 -0.41
CA CYS A 96 4.48 -0.82 0.68
C CYS A 96 5.96 -0.82 1.10
N SER A 97 6.33 -1.68 2.05
CA SER A 97 7.71 -1.83 2.52
C SER A 97 8.51 -2.89 1.75
N GLU A 98 7.82 -3.68 0.94
CA GLU A 98 8.39 -4.79 0.18
C GLU A 98 8.87 -4.31 -1.20
N ASP A 99 10.05 -4.78 -1.59
CA ASP A 99 10.70 -4.44 -2.85
C ASP A 99 9.93 -5.02 -4.06
N LYS A 100 9.62 -6.33 -4.00
CA LYS A 100 8.98 -7.07 -5.10
C LYS A 100 7.46 -7.27 -4.90
N PRO A 101 6.67 -7.32 -5.99
CA PRO A 101 5.21 -7.45 -5.91
C PRO A 101 4.72 -8.84 -5.51
N HIS A 102 5.53 -9.90 -5.65
CA HIS A 102 5.10 -11.29 -5.43
C HIS A 102 4.58 -11.55 -4.00
N HIS A 103 5.28 -11.00 -3.01
CA HIS A 103 4.93 -11.10 -1.59
C HIS A 103 4.80 -9.71 -0.97
N CYS A 104 3.96 -8.85 -1.55
CA CYS A 104 3.67 -7.51 -1.02
C CYS A 104 2.17 -7.33 -0.78
N HIS A 105 1.82 -6.72 0.35
CA HIS A 105 0.44 -6.40 0.70
C HIS A 105 -0.21 -5.33 -0.19
N ARG A 106 0.56 -4.48 -0.90
CA ARG A 106 0.03 -3.54 -1.92
C ARG A 106 -0.69 -4.25 -3.06
N ARG A 107 -0.22 -5.44 -3.44
CA ARG A 107 -0.88 -6.28 -4.44
C ARG A 107 -2.24 -6.73 -3.91
N LEU A 108 -2.27 -7.27 -2.68
CA LEU A 108 -3.48 -7.74 -2.03
C LEU A 108 -4.54 -6.64 -1.87
N VAL A 109 -4.13 -5.44 -1.46
CA VAL A 109 -5.04 -4.28 -1.35
C VAL A 109 -5.59 -3.90 -2.71
N ALA A 110 -4.74 -3.79 -3.75
CA ALA A 110 -5.19 -3.41 -5.09
C ALA A 110 -6.17 -4.45 -5.68
N GLU A 111 -5.85 -5.74 -5.55
CA GLU A 111 -6.70 -6.83 -6.01
C GLU A 111 -8.03 -6.88 -5.25
N TYR A 112 -8.00 -6.71 -3.92
CA TYR A 112 -9.22 -6.64 -3.11
C TYR A 112 -10.13 -5.50 -3.56
N LEU A 113 -9.60 -4.29 -3.71
CA LEU A 113 -10.40 -3.13 -4.14
C LEU A 113 -10.93 -3.32 -5.57
N ALA A 114 -10.16 -3.91 -6.48
CA ALA A 114 -10.61 -4.20 -7.84
C ALA A 114 -11.73 -5.26 -7.91
N GLN A 115 -11.85 -6.13 -6.92
CA GLN A 115 -12.97 -7.08 -6.82
C GLN A 115 -14.26 -6.41 -6.32
N HIS A 116 -14.15 -5.33 -5.55
CA HIS A 116 -15.29 -4.64 -4.93
C HIS A 116 -15.70 -3.36 -5.66
N TRP A 117 -14.83 -2.82 -6.50
CA TRP A 117 -15.06 -1.59 -7.24
C TRP A 117 -15.07 -1.83 -8.75
N ASP A 118 -16.04 -1.22 -9.42
CA ASP A 118 -16.10 -1.23 -10.87
C ASP A 118 -14.98 -0.39 -11.48
N ASN A 119 -14.52 -0.81 -12.67
CA ASN A 119 -13.57 -0.06 -13.52
C ASN A 119 -12.19 0.21 -12.88
N VAL A 120 -11.68 -0.72 -12.06
CA VAL A 120 -10.31 -0.64 -11.54
C VAL A 120 -9.34 -1.37 -12.49
N ALA A 121 -8.30 -0.66 -12.93
CA ALA A 121 -7.17 -1.25 -13.64
C ALA A 121 -5.94 -1.29 -12.72
N ILE A 122 -5.27 -2.44 -12.64
CA ILE A 122 -4.05 -2.62 -11.84
C ILE A 122 -2.86 -2.70 -12.77
N GLU A 123 -1.87 -1.83 -12.58
CA GLU A 123 -0.59 -1.85 -13.29
C GLU A 123 0.56 -1.96 -12.28
N HIS A 124 1.49 -2.89 -12.52
CA HIS A 124 2.70 -3.02 -11.72
C HIS A 124 3.83 -2.22 -12.37
N LEU A 125 4.23 -1.13 -11.72
CA LEU A 125 5.33 -0.30 -12.18
C LEU A 125 6.67 -1.02 -11.96
N THR A 126 7.47 -1.09 -13.03
CA THR A 126 8.86 -1.56 -13.04
C THR A 126 9.85 -0.42 -12.96
#